data_AF-A0A258NX84-F1
#
_entry.id   AF-A0A258NX84-F1
#
_cell.length_a   1.000
_cell.length_b   1.000
_cell.length_c   1.000
_cell.angle_alpha   90.00
_cell.angle_beta   90.00
_cell.angle_gamma   90.00
#
_symmetry.space_group_name_H-M   'P 1'
#
loop_
_entity.id
_entity.type
_entity.pdbx_description
1 polymer ?
#
loop_
_entity_poly.entity_id
_entity_poly.type
_entity_poly.pdbx_seq_one_letter_code
_entity_poly.pdbx_strand_id
1 'polypeptide(L)'
;MSPDLFGYASPRPAFKDIGNQRDTVAEEKAILCKQLGELFRSVPKSIQSADIKKTREWMHHLEMAKKVLASSRSSRTQLQTAVDQMRSYIAA
;
A
#
# COMPACT_ATOMS: atom_id res chain seq x y z
N MET A 1 10.04 -25.11 -42.12
CA MET A 1 9.53 -25.08 -40.74
C MET A 1 9.10 -26.49 -40.39
N SER A 2 9.99 -27.23 -39.75
CA SER A 2 9.75 -28.64 -39.39
C SER A 2 8.91 -28.71 -38.11
N PRO A 3 7.87 -29.56 -38.05
CA PRO A 3 7.12 -29.80 -36.82
C PRO A 3 7.93 -30.70 -35.89
N ASP A 4 8.02 -30.32 -34.62
CA ASP A 4 8.58 -31.18 -33.56
C ASP A 4 7.69 -32.42 -33.38
N LEU A 5 8.35 -33.59 -33.30
CA LEU A 5 7.74 -34.93 -33.39
C LEU A 5 6.90 -35.34 -32.17
N PHE A 6 6.78 -34.48 -31.16
CA PHE A 6 5.99 -34.72 -29.96
C PHE A 6 5.10 -33.49 -29.74
N GLY A 7 3.79 -33.65 -29.99
CA GLY A 7 2.79 -32.58 -30.02
C GLY A 7 2.50 -31.87 -28.69
N TYR A 8 3.52 -31.58 -27.88
CA TYR A 8 3.42 -30.77 -26.67
C TYR A 8 3.78 -29.32 -26.99
N ALA A 9 2.83 -28.62 -27.62
CA ALA A 9 2.89 -27.16 -27.68
C ALA A 9 2.64 -26.63 -26.26
N SER A 10 3.72 -26.26 -25.55
CA SER A 10 3.59 -25.60 -24.24
C SER A 10 2.66 -24.38 -24.40
N PRO A 11 1.58 -24.25 -23.62
CA PRO A 11 0.63 -23.15 -23.80
C PRO A 11 1.39 -21.84 -23.62
N ARG A 12 1.44 -21.02 -24.68
CA ARG A 12 2.07 -19.70 -24.62
C ARG A 12 1.40 -18.94 -23.48
N PRO A 13 2.15 -18.34 -22.54
CA PRO A 13 1.54 -17.54 -21.48
C PRO A 13 0.68 -16.47 -22.16
N ALA A 14 -0.58 -16.38 -21.74
CA ALA A 14 -1.49 -15.38 -22.25
C ALA A 14 -0.81 -14.01 -22.15
N PHE A 15 -0.77 -13.28 -23.26
CA PHE A 15 -0.26 -11.91 -23.27
C PHE A 15 -1.16 -11.10 -22.33
N LYS A 16 -0.69 -10.88 -21.09
CA LYS A 16 -1.37 -10.00 -20.16
C LYS A 16 -1.23 -8.60 -20.73
N ASP A 17 -2.35 -8.07 -21.21
CA ASP A 17 -2.42 -6.71 -21.68
C ASP A 17 -2.23 -5.76 -20.47
N ILE A 18 -0.98 -5.36 -20.24
CA ILE A 18 -0.56 -4.47 -19.14
C ILE A 18 -0.93 -3.01 -19.47
N GLY A 19 -1.42 -2.75 -20.70
CA GLY A 19 -1.47 -1.43 -21.33
C GLY A 19 -2.33 -0.37 -20.62
N ASN A 20 -3.31 -0.75 -19.79
CA ASN A 20 -4.29 0.19 -19.24
C ASN A 20 -4.38 0.29 -17.71
N GLN A 21 -3.49 -0.37 -16.95
CA GLN A 21 -3.53 -0.33 -15.48
C GLN A 21 -2.73 0.82 -14.86
N ARG A 22 -1.99 1.61 -15.64
CA ARG A 22 -1.11 2.66 -15.07
C ARG A 22 -1.91 3.81 -14.49
N ASP A 23 -2.94 4.27 -15.19
CA ASP A 23 -3.79 5.37 -14.73
C ASP A 23 -4.61 4.95 -13.50
N THR A 24 -5.15 3.73 -13.51
CA THR A 24 -5.87 3.19 -12.34
C THR A 24 -4.96 3.01 -11.12
N VAL A 25 -3.71 2.56 -11.30
CA VAL A 25 -2.75 2.46 -10.20
C VAL A 25 -2.33 3.83 -9.67
N ALA A 26 -2.19 4.84 -10.53
CA ALA A 26 -1.88 6.20 -10.11
C ALA A 26 -3.03 6.80 -9.28
N GLU A 27 -4.28 6.61 -9.71
CA GLU A 27 -5.48 7.01 -8.97
C GLU A 27 -5.58 6.30 -7.62
N GLU A 28 -5.40 4.98 -7.58
CA GLU A 28 -5.40 4.21 -6.34
C GLU A 28 -4.36 4.73 -5.34
N LYS A 29 -3.14 5.02 -5.81
CA LYS A 29 -2.08 5.59 -4.96
C LYS A 29 -2.45 6.99 -4.48
N ALA A 30 -3.04 7.83 -5.32
CA ALA A 30 -3.49 9.17 -4.93
C ALA A 30 -4.56 9.10 -3.83
N ILE A 31 -5.52 8.18 -3.95
CA ILE A 31 -6.54 7.92 -2.93
C ILE A 31 -5.89 7.50 -1.60
N LEU A 32 -4.93 6.57 -1.63
CA LEU A 32 -4.24 6.11 -0.43
C LEU A 32 -3.40 7.22 0.23
N CYS A 33 -2.73 8.05 -0.57
CA CYS A 33 -1.99 9.21 -0.05
C CYS A 33 -2.93 10.20 0.64
N LYS A 34 -4.11 10.48 0.06
CA LYS A 34 -5.11 11.34 0.68
C LYS A 34 -5.61 10.77 2.01
N GLN A 35 -5.93 9.48 2.05
CA GLN A 35 -6.37 8.81 3.28
C GLN A 35 -5.29 8.86 4.37
N LEU A 36 -4.02 8.59 4.03
CA LEU A 36 -2.90 8.74 4.95
C LEU A 36 -2.79 10.18 5.50
N GLY A 37 -2.91 11.17 4.62
CA GLY A 37 -2.88 12.58 5.00
C GLY A 37 -3.99 12.96 5.99
N GLU A 38 -5.19 12.42 5.81
CA GLU A 38 -6.32 12.61 6.74
C GLU A 38 -6.03 11.97 8.11
N LEU A 39 -5.48 10.75 8.14
CA LEU A 39 -5.12 10.03 9.36
C LEU A 39 -4.05 10.75 10.19
N PHE A 40 -3.20 11.56 9.56
CA PHE A 40 -2.14 12.32 10.26
C PHE A 40 -2.65 13.59 10.95
N ARG A 41 -3.84 14.09 10.60
CA ARG A 41 -4.36 15.36 11.14
C ARG A 41 -4.83 15.26 12.58
N SER A 42 -5.18 14.06 13.04
CA SER A 42 -5.75 13.85 14.37
C SER A 42 -5.10 12.67 15.07
N VAL A 43 -4.80 12.83 16.36
CA VAL A 43 -4.36 11.73 17.22
C VAL A 43 -5.58 10.88 17.61
N PRO A 44 -5.58 9.56 17.37
CA PRO A 44 -6.67 8.68 17.77
C PRO A 44 -6.94 8.76 19.27
N LYS A 45 -8.22 8.70 19.67
CA LYS A 45 -8.62 8.76 21.09
C LYS A 45 -7.98 7.65 21.93
N SER A 46 -7.79 6.48 21.33
CA SER A 46 -7.13 5.33 21.95
C SER A 46 -5.69 5.61 22.39
N ILE A 47 -4.98 6.48 21.65
CA ILE A 47 -3.61 6.89 21.96
C ILE A 47 -3.58 8.03 22.98
N GLN A 48 -4.59 8.90 23.00
CA GLN A 48 -4.66 10.01 23.95
C GLN A 48 -4.69 9.55 25.41
N SER A 49 -5.29 8.39 25.67
CA SER A 49 -5.34 7.76 27.00
C SER A 49 -4.45 6.53 27.14
N ALA A 50 -3.58 6.27 26.16
CA ALA A 50 -2.72 5.08 26.16
C ALA A 50 -1.50 5.22 27.07
N ASP A 51 -0.94 4.07 27.42
CA ASP A 51 0.35 3.98 28.08
C ASP A 51 1.51 4.48 27.18
N ILE A 52 2.62 4.88 27.79
CA ILE A 52 3.79 5.46 27.13
C ILE A 52 4.32 4.52 26.04
N LYS A 53 4.29 3.22 26.28
CA LYS A 53 4.76 2.21 25.32
C LYS A 53 3.95 2.24 24.02
N LYS A 54 2.62 2.22 24.12
CA LYS A 54 1.71 2.27 22.96
C LYS A 54 1.83 3.60 22.21
N THR A 55 2.01 4.70 22.95
CA THR A 55 2.23 6.02 22.34
C THR A 55 3.52 6.06 21.53
N ARG A 56 4.62 5.47 22.05
CA ARG A 56 5.90 5.37 21.31
C ARG A 56 5.78 4.50 20.05
N GLU A 57 5.07 3.38 20.15
CA GLU A 57 4.80 2.52 18.99
C GLU A 57 4.01 3.28 17.91
N TRP A 58 2.94 3.97 18.30
CA TRP A 58 2.16 4.81 17.37
C TRP A 58 3.02 5.90 16.73
N MET A 59 3.85 6.60 17.50
CA MET A 59 4.78 7.60 16.95
C MET A 59 5.77 6.99 15.94
N HIS A 60 6.29 5.81 16.22
CA HIS A 60 7.19 5.11 15.29
C HIS A 60 6.47 4.78 13.97
N HIS A 61 5.25 4.24 14.05
CA HIS A 61 4.45 3.93 12.87
C HIS A 61 4.05 5.19 12.08
N LEU A 62 3.73 6.28 12.79
CA LEU A 62 3.46 7.58 12.18
C LEU A 62 4.67 8.09 11.38
N GLU A 63 5.87 8.01 11.95
CA GLU A 63 7.10 8.42 11.25
C GLU A 63 7.41 7.54 10.04
N MET A 64 7.20 6.22 10.14
CA MET A 64 7.32 5.32 8.99
C MET A 64 6.30 5.67 7.90
N ALA A 65 5.05 5.93 8.27
CA ALA A 65 3.99 6.28 7.33
C ALA A 65 4.27 7.63 6.63
N LYS A 66 4.81 8.63 7.34
CA LYS A 66 5.27 9.89 6.74
C LYS A 66 6.40 9.68 5.74
N LYS A 67 7.37 8.80 6.04
CA LYS A 67 8.46 8.47 5.10
C LYS A 67 7.93 7.81 3.83
N VAL A 68 6.95 6.90 3.96
CA VAL A 68 6.28 6.28 2.82
C VAL A 68 5.52 7.32 2.00
N LEU A 69 4.81 8.26 2.64
CA LEU A 69 4.10 9.34 1.95
C LEU A 69 5.05 10.29 1.21
N ALA A 70 6.19 10.62 1.81
CA ALA A 70 7.19 11.51 1.21
C ALA A 70 7.93 10.87 0.01
N SER A 71 7.93 9.54 -0.07
CA SER A 71 8.61 8.81 -1.14
C SER A 71 7.74 8.73 -2.40
N SER A 72 8.21 9.34 -3.48
CA SER A 72 7.56 9.25 -4.81
C SER A 72 7.57 7.83 -5.40
N ARG A 73 8.45 6.96 -4.90
CA ARG A 73 8.63 5.57 -5.37
C ARG A 73 7.87 4.54 -4.54
N SER A 74 7.15 4.95 -3.50
CA SER A 74 6.42 4.02 -2.66
C SER A 74 5.38 3.24 -3.47
N SER A 75 5.33 1.92 -3.28
CA SER A 75 4.40 1.06 -4.00
C SER A 75 2.98 1.21 -3.45
N ARG A 76 1.97 0.82 -4.25
CA ARG A 76 0.57 0.79 -3.77
C ARG A 76 0.44 -0.02 -2.48
N THR A 77 1.07 -1.19 -2.43
CA THR A 77 1.03 -2.08 -1.27
C THR A 77 1.63 -1.42 -0.03
N GLN A 78 2.76 -0.71 -0.16
CA GLN A 78 3.37 0.01 0.96
C GLN A 78 2.45 1.12 1.51
N LEU A 79 1.79 1.86 0.62
CA LEU A 79 0.80 2.88 1.01
C LEU A 79 -0.39 2.25 1.71
N GLN A 80 -0.92 1.14 1.18
CA GLN A 80 -2.03 0.41 1.78
C GLN A 80 -1.67 -0.11 3.18
N THR A 81 -0.51 -0.75 3.34
CA THR A 81 -0.05 -1.24 4.65
C THR A 81 0.07 -0.11 5.66
N ALA A 82 0.60 1.05 5.25
CA ALA A 82 0.69 2.22 6.13
C ALA A 82 -0.70 2.76 6.53
N VAL A 83 -1.67 2.78 5.59
CA VAL A 83 -3.07 3.14 5.90
C VAL A 83 -3.66 2.17 6.93
N ASP A 84 -3.56 0.86 6.68
CA ASP A 84 -4.16 -0.16 7.54
C ASP A 84 -3.55 -0.14 8.94
N GLN A 85 -2.24 0.05 9.03
CA GLN A 85 -1.54 0.12 10.31
C GLN A 85 -1.98 1.35 11.11
N MET A 86 -2.11 2.52 10.48
CA MET A 86 -2.61 3.73 11.15
C MET A 86 -4.09 3.61 11.53
N ARG A 87 -4.91 2.96 10.69
CA ARG A 87 -6.33 2.71 10.99
C ARG A 87 -6.55 1.77 12.17
N SER A 88 -5.64 0.83 12.41
CA SER A 88 -5.75 -0.09 13.55
C SER A 88 -5.83 0.66 14.90
N TYR A 89 -5.18 1.82 15.01
CA TYR A 89 -5.24 2.68 16.19
C TYR A 89 -6.51 3.51 16.30
N ILE A 90 -7.29 3.68 15.24
CA ILE A 90 -8.58 4.40 15.30
C ILE A 90 -9.72 3.46 15.69
N ALA A 91 -9.64 2.20 15.27
CA ALA A 91 -10.63 1.17 15.57
C ALA A 91 -10.45 0.51 16.95
N ALA A 92 -9.25 0.60 17.53
CA ALA A 92 -8.93 0.15 18.89
C ALA A 92 -9.29 1.23 19.93
#